data_AF-A0A6B8TRP9-F1
#
_entry.id   AF-A0A6B8TRP9-F1
#
_cell.length_a   1.000
_cell.length_b   1.000
_cell.length_c   1.000
_cell.angle_alpha   90.00
_cell.angle_beta   90.00
_cell.angle_gamma   90.00
#
_symmetry.space_group_name_H-M   'P 1'
#
loop_
_entity.id
_entity.type
_entity.pdbx_description
1 polymer ?
#
loop_
_entity_poly.entity_id
_entity_poly.type
_entity_poly.pdbx_seq_one_letter_code
_entity_poly.pdbx_strand_id
1 'polypeptide(L)'
;MSLRLMAVHAHPDDESSKGAATMARYAAEGHDVMVATLTGGERGSILNPAMERPEVVADIAAVRVAEMAEAARILGVQHRWLGFVDSGLPEGSPTPVLPQGCFAREKVEDAVKPLIQVIREFRPHVLITYDENGGYPHPDHIMTHIISVRAWTEAATDAHPELGEPWEIKKMYYTHGFVRRRLLALDAYYVDRGLPSPLGEPLKRWVSERGDIMERVTTQVPCADFFDARDDALRAHATQIDPNGPFFAVPADVQRRVWPTEEFELARTRVRTSLPEDDLFAGIDPDEAPEEAPGHATCDAPGDGSAADGPQSI
;
A
#
# COMPACT_ATOMS: atom_id res chain seq x y z
N MET A 1 -16.30 17.83 -0.95
CA MET A 1 -16.72 16.41 -0.83
C MET A 1 -15.51 15.59 -0.41
N SER A 2 -15.68 14.45 0.26
CA SER A 2 -14.56 13.60 0.67
C SER A 2 -14.03 12.78 -0.51
N LEU A 3 -12.73 12.85 -0.79
CA LEU A 3 -12.03 11.88 -1.61
C LEU A 3 -11.66 10.64 -0.78
N ARG A 4 -11.30 9.55 -1.45
CA ARG A 4 -11.09 8.25 -0.84
C ARG A 4 -9.72 7.70 -1.22
N LEU A 5 -8.90 7.38 -0.21
CA LEU A 5 -7.57 6.81 -0.36
C LEU A 5 -7.57 5.39 0.19
N MET A 6 -7.05 4.43 -0.56
CA MET A 6 -6.79 3.09 -0.05
C MET A 6 -5.31 2.78 -0.10
N ALA A 7 -4.72 2.41 1.04
CA ALA A 7 -3.37 1.88 1.12
C ALA A 7 -3.42 0.37 1.29
N VAL A 8 -2.76 -0.37 0.41
CA VAL A 8 -2.77 -1.84 0.36
C VAL A 8 -1.41 -2.34 0.84
N HIS A 9 -1.41 -3.06 1.96
CA HIS A 9 -0.20 -3.47 2.67
C HIS A 9 -0.21 -4.96 3.02
N ALA A 10 0.95 -5.60 2.95
CA ALA A 10 1.08 -7.03 3.18
C ALA A 10 0.80 -7.40 4.64
N HIS A 11 1.42 -6.71 5.60
CA HIS A 11 1.40 -7.05 7.02
C HIS A 11 0.91 -5.88 7.90
N PRO A 12 0.47 -6.15 9.13
CA PRO A 12 0.31 -5.09 10.13
C PRO A 12 1.69 -4.54 10.52
N ASP A 13 1.85 -3.21 10.50
CA ASP A 13 3.08 -2.38 10.68
C ASP A 13 3.55 -1.66 9.41
N ASP A 14 3.22 -2.24 8.25
CA ASP A 14 3.61 -1.71 6.96
C ASP A 14 2.99 -0.33 6.73
N GLU A 15 1.73 -0.16 7.13
CA GLU A 15 0.98 1.08 7.00
C GLU A 15 1.55 2.20 7.86
N SER A 16 2.12 1.84 9.01
CA SER A 16 2.74 2.78 9.95
C SER A 16 4.14 3.22 9.51
N SER A 17 4.80 2.45 8.65
CA SER A 17 6.15 2.75 8.12
C SER A 17 6.15 3.32 6.69
N LYS A 18 5.03 3.22 5.96
CA LYS A 18 4.97 3.51 4.51
C LYS A 18 3.77 4.38 4.15
N GLY A 19 3.91 5.69 4.36
CA GLY A 19 2.87 6.67 4.01
C GLY A 19 1.93 7.04 5.17
N ALA A 20 2.30 6.72 6.42
CA ALA A 20 1.43 6.91 7.57
C ALA A 20 1.11 8.38 7.84
N ALA A 21 2.09 9.28 7.71
CA ALA A 21 1.85 10.70 7.95
C ALA A 21 0.96 11.31 6.88
N THR A 22 1.09 10.85 5.63
CA THR A 22 0.22 11.19 4.50
C THR A 22 -1.21 10.70 4.74
N MET A 23 -1.38 9.45 5.18
CA MET A 23 -2.70 8.90 5.52
C MET A 23 -3.36 9.67 6.66
N ALA A 24 -2.61 9.94 7.74
CA ALA A 24 -3.12 10.70 8.88
C ALA A 24 -3.50 12.15 8.48
N ARG A 25 -2.72 12.78 7.60
CA ARG A 25 -3.05 14.09 7.04
C ARG A 25 -4.40 14.07 6.31
N TYR A 26 -4.56 13.15 5.35
CA TYR A 26 -5.80 13.09 4.58
C TYR A 26 -7.02 12.74 5.44
N ALA A 27 -6.87 11.84 6.42
CA ALA A 27 -7.94 11.55 7.38
C ALA A 27 -8.34 12.79 8.19
N ALA A 28 -7.36 13.57 8.66
CA ALA A 28 -7.61 14.81 9.41
C ALA A 28 -8.24 15.92 8.54
N GLU A 29 -7.97 15.91 7.23
CA GLU A 29 -8.59 16.80 6.23
C GLU A 29 -10.03 16.40 5.87
N GLY A 30 -10.52 15.27 6.40
CA GLY A 30 -11.89 14.79 6.18
C GLY A 30 -12.07 13.89 4.96
N HIS A 31 -10.98 13.34 4.42
CA HIS A 31 -11.03 12.29 3.42
C HIS A 31 -11.23 10.92 4.05
N ASP A 32 -11.87 10.00 3.32
CA ASP A 32 -11.98 8.62 3.79
C ASP A 32 -10.69 7.89 3.44
N VAL A 33 -10.01 7.35 4.44
CA VAL A 33 -8.75 6.62 4.25
C VAL A 33 -8.93 5.20 4.78
N MET A 34 -8.54 4.20 3.97
CA MET A 34 -8.61 2.79 4.33
C MET A 34 -7.25 2.11 4.17
N VAL A 35 -6.84 1.37 5.17
CA VAL A 35 -5.74 0.40 5.09
C VAL A 35 -6.32 -0.98 4.85
N ALA A 36 -5.92 -1.63 3.76
CA ALA A 36 -6.24 -3.01 3.43
C ALA A 36 -5.01 -3.89 3.68
N THR A 37 -5.06 -4.73 4.71
CA THR A 37 -3.94 -5.59 5.11
C THR A 37 -4.14 -7.03 4.63
N LEU A 38 -3.18 -7.58 3.90
CA LEU A 38 -3.31 -8.88 3.23
C LEU A 38 -3.22 -10.06 4.20
N THR A 39 -2.28 -10.04 5.14
CA THR A 39 -1.98 -11.17 6.03
C THR A 39 -2.02 -10.76 7.50
N GLY A 40 -2.03 -11.73 8.41
CA GLY A 40 -1.99 -11.48 9.86
C GLY A 40 -0.58 -11.22 10.42
N GLY A 41 0.47 -11.35 9.60
CA GLY A 41 1.87 -11.28 10.05
C GLY A 41 2.27 -12.43 10.99
N GLU A 42 1.53 -13.54 11.02
CA GLU A 42 1.68 -14.60 12.01
C GLU A 42 3.02 -15.36 11.93
N ARG A 43 3.83 -15.13 10.89
CA ARG A 43 5.17 -15.73 10.73
C ARG A 43 6.29 -14.73 10.99
N GLY A 44 5.97 -13.48 11.27
CA GLY A 44 6.95 -12.50 11.73
C GLY A 44 7.49 -12.83 13.12
N SER A 45 8.78 -12.60 13.32
CA SER A 45 9.40 -12.68 14.64
C SER A 45 8.96 -11.51 15.54
N ILE A 46 9.18 -11.64 16.85
CA ILE A 46 9.08 -10.50 17.76
C ILE A 46 10.40 -9.73 17.65
N LEU A 47 10.35 -8.50 17.15
CA LEU A 47 11.53 -7.67 16.90
C LEU A 47 11.85 -6.73 18.06
N ASN A 48 10.88 -6.50 18.95
CA ASN A 48 11.08 -5.78 20.20
C ASN A 48 11.33 -6.78 21.35
N PRO A 49 12.55 -6.85 21.91
CA PRO A 49 12.87 -7.78 22.98
C PRO A 49 11.99 -7.63 24.23
N ALA A 50 11.45 -6.42 24.49
CA ALA A 50 10.55 -6.18 25.61
C ALA A 50 9.17 -6.89 25.45
N MET A 51 8.86 -7.36 24.25
CA MET A 51 7.64 -8.10 23.92
C MET A 51 7.84 -9.61 23.89
N GLU A 52 9.04 -10.14 24.14
CA GLU A 52 9.30 -11.59 24.29
C GLU A 52 8.77 -12.14 25.63
N ARG A 53 7.50 -11.86 25.92
CA ARG A 53 6.81 -12.28 27.13
C ARG A 53 5.97 -13.53 26.85
N PRO A 54 5.84 -14.48 27.80
CA PRO A 54 5.13 -15.73 27.57
C PRO A 54 3.71 -15.56 27.03
N GLU A 55 2.97 -14.57 27.50
CA GLU A 55 1.60 -14.27 27.06
C GLU A 55 1.52 -13.71 25.64
N VAL A 56 2.54 -12.97 25.18
CA VAL A 56 2.61 -12.46 23.81
C VAL A 56 2.97 -13.59 22.85
N VAL A 57 3.94 -14.43 23.22
CA VAL A 57 4.34 -15.59 22.42
C VAL A 57 3.21 -16.60 22.29
N ALA A 58 2.42 -16.80 23.35
CA ALA A 58 1.31 -17.73 23.36
C ALA A 58 0.16 -17.33 22.41
N ASP A 59 -0.04 -16.03 22.15
CA ASP A 59 -1.14 -15.54 21.30
C ASP A 59 -0.72 -14.30 20.47
N ILE A 60 0.33 -14.47 19.67
CA ILE A 60 0.88 -13.39 18.84
C ILE A 60 -0.15 -12.84 17.84
N ALA A 61 -1.06 -13.68 17.37
CA ALA A 61 -2.08 -13.30 16.40
C ALA A 61 -3.08 -12.30 17.02
N ALA A 62 -3.62 -12.59 18.21
CA ALA A 62 -4.52 -11.65 18.89
C ALA A 62 -3.82 -10.35 19.26
N VAL A 63 -2.53 -10.42 19.64
CA VAL A 63 -1.71 -9.22 19.92
C VAL A 63 -1.62 -8.36 18.66
N ARG A 64 -1.18 -8.90 17.52
CA ARG A 64 -1.04 -8.12 16.27
C ARG A 64 -2.36 -7.56 15.76
N VAL A 65 -3.50 -8.23 15.99
CA VAL A 65 -4.83 -7.68 15.71
C VAL A 65 -5.10 -6.43 16.55
N ALA A 66 -4.76 -6.46 17.85
CA ALA A 66 -4.93 -5.30 18.72
C ALA A 66 -3.95 -4.16 18.38
N GLU A 67 -2.71 -4.48 18.05
CA GLU A 67 -1.69 -3.52 17.61
C GLU A 67 -2.15 -2.77 16.35
N MET A 68 -2.61 -3.51 15.32
CA MET A 68 -3.14 -2.93 14.09
C MET A 68 -4.38 -2.05 14.33
N ALA A 69 -5.29 -2.49 15.22
CA ALA A 69 -6.47 -1.71 15.56
C ALA A 69 -6.11 -0.37 16.24
N GLU A 70 -5.11 -0.38 17.13
CA GLU A 70 -4.62 0.83 17.78
C GLU A 70 -3.88 1.76 16.80
N ALA A 71 -3.04 1.21 15.91
CA ALA A 71 -2.40 1.97 14.85
C ALA A 71 -3.43 2.65 13.93
N ALA A 72 -4.45 1.92 13.47
CA ALA A 72 -5.53 2.48 12.66
C ALA A 72 -6.28 3.61 13.39
N ARG A 73 -6.54 3.44 14.69
CA ARG A 73 -7.17 4.46 15.55
C ARG A 73 -6.31 5.72 15.67
N ILE A 74 -4.99 5.59 15.85
CA ILE A 74 -4.05 6.70 15.95
C ILE A 74 -4.00 7.49 14.64
N LEU A 75 -3.93 6.79 13.50
CA LEU A 75 -3.88 7.40 12.17
C LEU A 75 -5.24 7.98 11.72
N GLY A 76 -6.33 7.62 12.40
CA GLY A 76 -7.68 8.04 12.02
C GLY A 76 -8.20 7.35 10.75
N VAL A 77 -7.70 6.15 10.44
CA VAL A 77 -8.02 5.42 9.20
C VAL A 77 -8.96 4.25 9.47
N GLN A 78 -9.71 3.85 8.45
CA GLN A 78 -10.44 2.58 8.43
C GLN A 78 -9.48 1.43 8.16
N HIS A 79 -9.83 0.22 8.61
CA HIS A 79 -9.00 -0.96 8.40
C HIS A 79 -9.80 -2.17 7.89
N ARG A 80 -9.18 -2.97 7.02
CA ARG A 80 -9.74 -4.22 6.50
C ARG A 80 -8.67 -5.30 6.40
N TRP A 81 -8.92 -6.46 7.00
CA TRP A 81 -8.16 -7.69 6.75
C TRP A 81 -8.66 -8.39 5.49
N LEU A 82 -7.75 -8.86 4.63
CA LEU A 82 -8.08 -9.69 3.46
C LEU A 82 -7.94 -11.19 3.73
N GLY A 83 -7.28 -11.56 4.84
CA GLY A 83 -7.37 -12.91 5.42
C GLY A 83 -6.44 -13.96 4.81
N PHE A 84 -5.35 -13.55 4.14
CA PHE A 84 -4.33 -14.47 3.68
C PHE A 84 -3.37 -14.87 4.80
N VAL A 85 -2.69 -16.00 4.60
CA VAL A 85 -1.68 -16.53 5.54
C VAL A 85 -0.32 -15.93 5.19
N ASP A 86 0.36 -15.34 6.16
CA ASP A 86 1.71 -14.77 6.01
C ASP A 86 2.69 -15.81 5.46
N SER A 87 3.51 -15.42 4.48
CA SER A 87 4.53 -16.28 3.88
C SER A 87 5.77 -16.42 4.75
N GLY A 88 6.07 -15.41 5.56
CA GLY A 88 7.34 -15.20 6.24
C GLY A 88 8.45 -14.79 5.26
N LEU A 89 9.54 -14.28 5.82
CA LEU A 89 10.75 -13.96 5.08
C LEU A 89 11.66 -15.20 5.03
N PRO A 90 11.91 -15.81 3.85
CA PRO A 90 12.78 -16.97 3.77
C PRO A 90 14.24 -16.57 4.02
N GLU A 91 14.88 -17.19 5.02
CA GLU A 91 16.28 -16.98 5.35
C GLU A 91 17.12 -18.26 5.16
N GLY A 92 18.38 -18.11 4.75
CA GLY A 92 19.33 -19.20 4.57
C GLY A 92 19.81 -19.43 3.13
N SER A 93 20.80 -20.32 2.98
CA SER A 93 21.38 -20.71 1.68
C SER A 93 21.51 -22.24 1.58
N PRO A 94 20.79 -22.91 0.66
CA PRO A 94 19.85 -22.33 -0.31
C PRO A 94 18.61 -21.74 0.38
N THR A 95 18.00 -20.73 -0.24
CA THR A 95 16.75 -20.13 0.25
C THR A 95 15.66 -21.20 0.38
N PRO A 96 15.00 -21.32 1.54
CA PRO A 96 14.00 -22.37 1.74
C PRO A 96 12.76 -22.14 0.86
N VAL A 97 12.07 -23.23 0.55
CA VAL A 97 10.79 -23.17 -0.17
C VAL A 97 9.74 -22.57 0.76
N LEU A 98 8.94 -21.65 0.23
CA LEU A 98 7.83 -21.04 0.94
C LEU A 98 6.81 -22.08 1.43
N PRO A 99 6.28 -21.98 2.66
CA PRO A 99 5.33 -22.96 3.19
C PRO A 99 4.05 -23.04 2.36
N GLN A 100 3.41 -24.21 2.33
CA GLN A 100 2.18 -24.42 1.55
C GLN A 100 1.02 -23.55 2.08
N GLY A 101 0.20 -23.02 1.17
CA GLY A 101 -0.99 -22.24 1.50
C GLY A 101 -0.69 -20.84 2.09
N CYS A 102 0.53 -20.34 1.91
CA CYS A 102 0.83 -18.94 2.22
C CYS A 102 0.53 -18.02 1.04
N PHE A 103 0.36 -16.74 1.34
CA PHE A 103 -0.12 -15.72 0.42
C PHE A 103 0.70 -15.64 -0.87
N ALA A 104 2.03 -15.60 -0.78
CA ALA A 104 2.90 -15.54 -1.96
C ALA A 104 2.90 -16.81 -2.84
N ARG A 105 2.22 -17.89 -2.41
CA ARG A 105 2.01 -19.12 -3.21
C ARG A 105 0.59 -19.26 -3.74
N GLU A 106 -0.31 -18.36 -3.38
CA GLU A 106 -1.67 -18.35 -3.92
C GLU A 106 -1.64 -18.04 -5.43
N LYS A 107 -2.66 -18.54 -6.15
CA LYS A 107 -2.84 -18.17 -7.55
C LYS A 107 -3.28 -16.71 -7.61
N VAL A 108 -2.62 -15.93 -8.46
CA VAL A 108 -2.92 -14.49 -8.62
C VAL A 108 -4.39 -14.26 -8.98
N GLU A 109 -4.97 -15.14 -9.80
CA GLU A 109 -6.38 -15.08 -10.23
C GLU A 109 -7.36 -15.21 -9.06
N ASP A 110 -6.98 -15.93 -8.01
CA ASP A 110 -7.81 -16.13 -6.82
C ASP A 110 -7.51 -15.08 -5.75
N ALA A 111 -6.22 -14.77 -5.55
CA ALA A 111 -5.76 -13.80 -4.56
C ALA A 111 -6.18 -12.35 -4.85
N VAL A 112 -6.45 -12.00 -6.12
CA VAL A 112 -6.91 -10.65 -6.48
C VAL A 112 -8.36 -10.39 -6.08
N LYS A 113 -9.20 -11.42 -5.98
CA LYS A 113 -10.66 -11.29 -5.81
C LYS A 113 -11.03 -10.54 -4.52
N PRO A 114 -10.49 -10.87 -3.32
CA PRO A 114 -10.82 -10.11 -2.11
C PRO A 114 -10.45 -8.62 -2.23
N LEU A 115 -9.36 -8.29 -2.91
CA LEU A 115 -8.95 -6.91 -3.12
C LEU A 115 -9.90 -6.16 -4.08
N ILE A 116 -10.35 -6.80 -5.16
CA ILE A 116 -11.36 -6.23 -6.07
C ILE A 116 -12.65 -5.92 -5.30
N GLN A 117 -13.11 -6.86 -4.47
CA GLN A 117 -14.31 -6.66 -3.66
C GLN A 117 -14.18 -5.41 -2.77
N VAL A 118 -13.09 -5.30 -2.01
CA VAL A 118 -12.88 -4.13 -1.12
C VAL A 118 -12.74 -2.83 -1.91
N ILE A 119 -12.10 -2.85 -3.09
CA ILE A 119 -12.02 -1.69 -3.98
C ILE A 119 -13.42 -1.25 -4.45
N ARG A 120 -14.28 -2.20 -4.83
CA ARG A 120 -15.63 -1.87 -5.31
C ARG A 120 -16.58 -1.43 -4.20
N GLU A 121 -16.39 -1.94 -2.99
CA GLU A 121 -17.11 -1.51 -1.80
C GLU A 121 -16.68 -0.10 -1.35
N PHE A 122 -15.37 0.14 -1.24
CA PHE A 122 -14.82 1.40 -0.71
C PHE A 122 -14.72 2.50 -1.76
N ARG A 123 -14.59 2.15 -3.04
CA ARG A 123 -14.49 3.05 -4.19
C ARG A 123 -13.34 4.07 -4.08
N PRO A 124 -12.08 3.65 -3.85
CA PRO A 124 -10.95 4.57 -3.70
C PRO A 124 -10.68 5.37 -4.99
N HIS A 125 -10.48 6.67 -4.87
CA HIS A 125 -9.97 7.49 -5.98
C HIS A 125 -8.47 7.27 -6.18
N VAL A 126 -7.73 7.05 -5.08
CA VAL A 126 -6.30 6.82 -5.07
C VAL A 126 -5.99 5.49 -4.37
N LEU A 127 -5.07 4.72 -4.96
CA LEU A 127 -4.51 3.50 -4.39
C LEU A 127 -3.00 3.67 -4.12
N ILE A 128 -2.53 3.30 -2.93
CA ILE A 128 -1.10 3.17 -2.61
C ILE A 128 -0.78 1.68 -2.46
N THR A 129 0.35 1.25 -3.01
CA THR A 129 0.90 -0.10 -2.85
C THR A 129 2.42 -0.08 -2.99
N TYR A 130 3.06 -1.25 -3.07
CA TYR A 130 4.50 -1.39 -3.28
C TYR A 130 4.89 -1.28 -4.76
N ASP A 131 6.16 -0.95 -5.02
CA ASP A 131 6.76 -1.13 -6.34
C ASP A 131 6.97 -2.62 -6.68
N GLU A 132 7.46 -2.90 -7.87
CA GLU A 132 7.68 -4.27 -8.36
C GLU A 132 8.70 -5.09 -7.53
N ASN A 133 9.47 -4.43 -6.66
CA ASN A 133 10.43 -5.06 -5.76
C ASN A 133 9.87 -5.26 -4.35
N GLY A 134 8.65 -4.79 -4.08
CA GLY A 134 8.04 -4.84 -2.74
C GLY A 134 8.58 -3.79 -1.76
N GLY A 135 9.39 -2.83 -2.23
CA GLY A 135 10.22 -1.95 -1.39
C GLY A 135 11.44 -2.65 -0.76
N TYR A 136 11.28 -3.87 -0.28
CA TYR A 136 12.34 -4.84 0.03
C TYR A 136 11.85 -6.24 -0.36
N PRO A 137 12.73 -7.25 -0.56
CA PRO A 137 12.38 -8.49 -1.26
C PRO A 137 11.56 -9.48 -0.42
N HIS A 138 10.55 -9.01 0.32
CA HIS A 138 9.57 -9.85 0.98
C HIS A 138 8.60 -10.44 -0.05
N PRO A 139 8.38 -11.77 -0.07
CA PRO A 139 7.46 -12.42 -1.01
C PRO A 139 6.04 -11.84 -0.99
N ASP A 140 5.52 -11.52 0.20
CA ASP A 140 4.16 -10.96 0.33
C ASP A 140 4.05 -9.52 -0.15
N HIS A 141 5.13 -8.73 -0.11
CA HIS A 141 5.11 -7.37 -0.68
C HIS A 141 5.05 -7.43 -2.21
N ILE A 142 5.82 -8.36 -2.78
CA ILE A 142 5.82 -8.62 -4.23
C ILE A 142 4.44 -9.13 -4.66
N MET A 143 3.85 -10.08 -3.93
CA MET A 143 2.51 -10.58 -4.23
C MET A 143 1.46 -9.47 -4.09
N THR A 144 1.57 -8.63 -3.05
CA THR A 144 0.70 -7.46 -2.85
C THR A 144 0.78 -6.50 -4.04
N HIS A 145 1.98 -6.19 -4.53
CA HIS A 145 2.18 -5.40 -5.74
C HIS A 145 1.47 -6.04 -6.94
N ILE A 146 1.71 -7.33 -7.20
CA ILE A 146 1.15 -8.07 -8.33
C ILE A 146 -0.39 -7.99 -8.32
N ILE A 147 -1.02 -8.32 -7.19
CA ILE A 147 -2.49 -8.29 -7.12
C ILE A 147 -3.05 -6.87 -7.15
N SER A 148 -2.33 -5.88 -6.61
CA SER A 148 -2.77 -4.47 -6.66
C SER A 148 -2.77 -3.93 -8.09
N VAL A 149 -1.72 -4.23 -8.87
CA VAL A 149 -1.63 -3.86 -10.29
C VAL A 149 -2.70 -4.57 -11.12
N ARG A 150 -3.03 -5.82 -10.79
CA ARG A 150 -4.12 -6.56 -11.45
C ARG A 150 -5.49 -5.97 -11.08
N ALA A 151 -5.73 -5.70 -9.80
CA ALA A 151 -6.98 -5.14 -9.30
C ALA A 151 -7.27 -3.74 -9.86
N TRP A 152 -6.24 -2.91 -10.10
CA TRP A 152 -6.39 -1.63 -10.81
C TRP A 152 -7.13 -1.73 -12.16
N THR A 153 -6.88 -2.84 -12.86
CA THR A 153 -7.48 -3.12 -14.17
C THR A 153 -8.83 -3.82 -14.01
N GLU A 154 -8.87 -4.93 -13.26
CA GLU A 154 -10.06 -5.78 -13.17
C GLU A 154 -11.18 -5.17 -12.33
N ALA A 155 -10.88 -4.33 -11.34
CA ALA A 155 -11.93 -3.67 -10.57
C ALA A 155 -12.78 -2.70 -11.41
N ALA A 156 -12.22 -2.18 -12.51
CA ALA A 156 -12.88 -1.21 -13.41
C ALA A 156 -13.66 -1.85 -14.57
N THR A 157 -13.78 -3.18 -14.63
CA THR A 157 -14.49 -3.90 -15.70
C THR A 157 -15.56 -4.82 -15.13
N ASP A 158 -16.38 -5.42 -15.98
CA ASP A 158 -17.36 -6.46 -15.60
C ASP A 158 -16.71 -7.82 -15.26
N ALA A 159 -15.38 -7.89 -15.13
CA ALA A 159 -14.74 -9.06 -14.56
C ALA A 159 -15.23 -9.28 -13.12
N HIS A 160 -15.44 -10.53 -12.71
CA HIS A 160 -15.90 -10.85 -11.37
C HIS A 160 -17.18 -10.09 -10.94
N PRO A 161 -18.29 -10.17 -11.68
CA PRO A 161 -19.51 -9.42 -11.36
C PRO A 161 -20.08 -9.77 -9.98
N GLU A 162 -19.75 -10.95 -9.45
CA GLU A 162 -20.08 -11.37 -8.09
C GLU A 162 -19.44 -10.51 -6.99
N LEU A 163 -18.43 -9.70 -7.31
CA LEU A 163 -17.67 -8.87 -6.36
C LEU A 163 -18.16 -7.41 -6.31
N GLY A 164 -19.32 -7.12 -6.90
CA GLY A 164 -19.96 -5.80 -6.89
C GLY A 164 -19.74 -5.00 -8.18
N GLU A 165 -20.31 -3.80 -8.21
CA GLU A 165 -20.27 -2.92 -9.39
C GLU A 165 -18.84 -2.45 -9.71
N PRO A 166 -18.46 -2.38 -11.00
CA PRO A 166 -17.16 -1.88 -11.40
C PRO A 166 -16.84 -0.51 -10.81
N TRP A 167 -15.59 -0.31 -10.41
CA TRP A 167 -15.08 0.95 -9.90
C TRP A 167 -13.73 1.29 -10.51
N GLU A 168 -13.62 2.50 -11.05
CA GLU A 168 -12.41 2.99 -11.68
C GLU A 168 -11.59 3.85 -10.71
N ILE A 169 -10.50 3.27 -10.20
CA ILE A 169 -9.48 4.01 -9.44
C ILE A 169 -8.82 5.03 -10.37
N LYS A 170 -8.63 6.28 -9.92
CA LYS A 170 -8.12 7.36 -10.76
C LYS A 170 -6.59 7.43 -10.78
N LYS A 171 -5.93 7.12 -9.66
CA LYS A 171 -4.45 7.13 -9.55
C LYS A 171 -3.93 5.99 -8.68
N MET A 172 -2.79 5.42 -9.05
CA MET A 172 -2.05 4.41 -8.28
C MET A 172 -0.64 4.91 -8.04
N TYR A 173 -0.19 4.80 -6.80
CA TYR A 173 1.13 5.18 -6.35
C TYR A 173 1.90 4.00 -5.75
N TYR A 174 3.21 3.99 -5.99
CA TYR A 174 4.14 3.19 -5.21
C TYR A 174 4.73 4.03 -4.08
N THR A 175 4.75 3.48 -2.87
CA THR A 175 5.35 4.14 -1.69
C THR A 175 6.85 3.90 -1.63
N HIS A 176 7.63 4.96 -1.39
CA HIS A 176 9.10 4.92 -1.33
C HIS A 176 9.62 5.38 0.04
N GLY A 177 9.70 4.45 0.99
CA GLY A 177 10.01 4.76 2.39
C GLY A 177 11.50 4.90 2.73
N PHE A 178 12.42 4.31 1.96
CA PHE A 178 13.86 4.29 2.26
C PHE A 178 14.66 5.06 1.20
N VAL A 179 14.60 6.38 1.28
CA VAL A 179 15.26 7.29 0.33
C VAL A 179 16.68 7.61 0.82
N ARG A 180 17.70 7.33 0.00
CA ARG A 180 19.10 7.53 0.41
C ARG A 180 19.44 9.01 0.57
N ARG A 181 18.95 9.86 -0.33
CA ARG A 181 19.07 11.32 -0.23
C ARG A 181 18.50 11.88 1.07
N ARG A 182 17.37 11.35 1.54
CA ARG A 182 16.78 11.70 2.84
C ARG A 182 17.73 11.37 3.98
N LEU A 183 18.24 10.13 4.02
CA LEU A 183 19.16 9.71 5.08
C LEU A 183 20.45 10.54 5.09
N LEU A 184 21.00 10.88 3.91
CA LEU A 184 22.15 11.78 3.79
C LEU A 184 21.87 13.19 4.29
N ALA A 185 20.69 13.74 3.99
CA ALA A 185 20.30 15.06 4.47
C ALA A 185 20.16 15.08 6.00
N LEU A 186 19.58 14.02 6.57
CA LEU A 186 19.47 13.85 8.03
C LEU A 186 20.84 13.66 8.68
N ASP A 187 21.76 12.92 8.06
CA ASP A 187 23.14 12.77 8.56
C ASP A 187 23.89 14.10 8.56
N ALA A 188 23.81 14.85 7.45
CA ALA A 188 24.43 16.17 7.30
C ALA A 188 23.95 17.15 8.38
N TYR A 189 22.68 17.08 8.80
CA TYR A 189 22.15 17.91 9.88
C TYR A 189 23.00 17.78 11.17
N TYR A 190 23.41 16.57 11.54
CA TYR A 190 24.24 16.30 12.71
C TYR A 190 25.70 16.66 12.47
N VAL A 191 26.26 16.23 11.33
CA VAL A 191 27.67 16.43 10.99
C VAL A 191 28.03 17.91 10.92
N ASP A 192 27.21 18.73 10.26
CA ASP A 192 27.43 20.17 10.10
C ASP A 192 27.37 20.93 11.44
N ARG A 193 26.76 20.33 12.47
CA ARG A 193 26.66 20.86 13.83
C ARG A 193 27.70 20.28 14.79
N GLY A 194 28.59 19.41 14.30
CA GLY A 194 29.57 18.72 15.14
C GLY A 194 28.93 17.74 16.15
N LEU A 195 27.73 17.26 15.86
CA LEU A 195 26.99 16.31 16.71
C LEU A 195 27.22 14.86 16.23
N PRO A 196 27.15 13.86 17.14
CA PRO A 196 27.18 12.46 16.74
C PRO A 196 25.93 12.13 15.92
N SER A 197 26.12 11.66 14.68
CA SER A 197 25.02 11.23 13.81
C SER A 197 24.62 9.78 14.11
N PRO A 198 23.32 9.49 14.30
CA PRO A 198 22.83 8.12 14.42
C PRO A 198 22.85 7.35 13.08
N LEU A 199 23.02 8.05 11.95
CA LEU A 199 22.94 7.47 10.60
C LEU A 199 24.31 7.20 9.95
N GLY A 200 25.40 7.73 10.51
CA GLY A 200 26.71 7.69 9.86
C GLY A 200 27.22 6.26 9.57
N GLU A 201 27.10 5.35 10.52
CA GLU A 201 27.53 3.95 10.33
C GLU A 201 26.55 3.12 9.46
N PRO A 202 25.22 3.21 9.66
CA PRO A 202 24.26 2.66 8.70
C PRO A 202 24.50 3.10 7.24
N LEU A 203 24.76 4.39 7.01
CA LEU A 203 24.98 4.94 5.67
C LEU A 203 26.25 4.40 5.00
N LYS A 204 27.34 4.18 5.76
CA LYS A 204 28.57 3.57 5.22
C LYS A 204 28.36 2.13 4.78
N ARG A 205 27.52 1.38 5.51
CA ARG A 205 27.18 -0.01 5.18
C ARG A 205 26.18 -0.12 4.04
N TRP A 206 25.46 0.96 3.72
CA TRP A 206 24.54 0.97 2.59
C TRP A 206 25.30 1.07 1.27
N VAL A 207 25.53 -0.10 0.67
CA VAL A 207 25.97 -0.25 -0.71
C VAL A 207 24.74 -0.53 -1.55
N SER A 208 24.23 0.47 -2.28
CA SER A 208 23.15 0.25 -3.26
C SER A 208 23.75 -0.01 -4.63
N GLU A 209 23.49 -1.19 -5.18
CA GLU A 209 23.77 -1.49 -6.59
C GLU A 209 22.72 -0.89 -7.54
N ARG A 210 21.58 -0.42 -7.00
CA ARG A 210 20.41 0.04 -7.76
C ARG A 210 20.21 1.57 -7.75
N GLY A 211 21.21 2.33 -7.31
CA GLY A 211 21.10 3.78 -7.20
C GLY A 211 20.22 4.24 -6.04
N ASP A 212 19.76 5.50 -6.08
CA ASP A 212 18.86 6.08 -5.09
C ASP A 212 17.42 6.08 -5.61
N ILE A 213 16.49 5.50 -4.84
CA ILE A 213 15.08 5.39 -5.23
C ILE A 213 14.43 6.76 -5.44
N MET A 214 15.02 7.84 -4.91
CA MET A 214 14.60 9.22 -5.18
C MET A 214 14.50 9.54 -6.68
N GLU A 215 15.26 8.87 -7.54
CA GLU A 215 15.21 9.08 -8.99
C GLU A 215 13.87 8.66 -9.62
N ARG A 216 13.12 7.77 -8.95
CA ARG A 216 11.77 7.34 -9.36
C ARG A 216 10.65 8.15 -8.73
N VAL A 217 10.95 8.91 -7.67
CA VAL A 217 9.95 9.68 -6.93
C VAL A 217 9.40 10.78 -7.82
N THR A 218 8.08 10.74 -8.04
CA THR A 218 7.37 11.77 -8.81
C THR A 218 6.55 12.69 -7.92
N THR A 219 6.35 12.30 -6.66
CA THR A 219 5.41 12.95 -5.74
C THR A 219 6.00 13.00 -4.33
N GLN A 220 6.01 14.19 -3.73
CA GLN A 220 6.47 14.37 -2.36
C GLN A 220 5.38 15.07 -1.56
N VAL A 221 4.73 14.35 -0.65
CA VAL A 221 3.57 14.86 0.07
C VAL A 221 4.01 15.56 1.35
N PRO A 222 3.78 16.89 1.51
CA PRO A 222 4.11 17.60 2.74
C PRO A 222 3.20 17.15 3.88
N CYS A 223 3.74 16.43 4.86
CA CYS A 223 2.98 15.82 5.95
C CYS A 223 3.71 15.89 7.29
N ALA A 224 4.72 16.77 7.40
CA ALA A 224 5.52 16.98 8.60
C ALA A 224 4.71 17.12 9.89
N ASP A 225 3.55 17.79 9.84
CA ASP A 225 2.69 18.02 11.01
C ASP A 225 2.17 16.70 11.63
N PHE A 226 2.12 15.63 10.85
CA PHE A 226 1.59 14.32 11.22
C PHE A 226 2.68 13.28 11.55
N PHE A 227 3.95 13.68 11.64
CA PHE A 227 5.04 12.75 11.99
C PHE A 227 4.89 12.15 13.40
N ASP A 228 4.31 12.86 14.35
CA ASP A 228 4.05 12.29 15.69
C ASP A 228 2.97 11.19 15.61
N ALA A 229 1.93 11.37 14.79
CA ALA A 229 0.90 10.35 14.57
C ALA A 229 1.49 9.09 13.90
N ARG A 230 2.37 9.26 12.91
CA ARG A 230 3.16 8.16 12.33
C ARG A 230 3.98 7.44 13.42
N ASP A 231 4.73 8.19 14.21
CA ASP A 231 5.60 7.64 15.24
C ASP A 231 4.80 6.89 16.32
N ASP A 232 3.63 7.40 16.71
CA ASP A 232 2.73 6.75 17.66
C ASP A 232 2.09 5.49 17.08
N ALA A 233 1.70 5.50 15.79
CA ALA A 233 1.20 4.32 15.10
C ALA A 233 2.28 3.23 14.99
N LEU A 234 3.53 3.61 14.70
CA LEU A 234 4.68 2.70 14.79
C LEU A 234 4.82 2.10 16.19
N ARG A 235 4.73 2.91 17.25
CA ARG A 235 4.80 2.41 18.64
C ARG A 235 3.65 1.49 19.02
N ALA A 236 2.49 1.61 18.37
CA ALA A 236 1.37 0.71 18.60
C ALA A 236 1.68 -0.73 18.17
N HIS A 237 2.53 -0.92 17.16
CA HIS A 237 3.07 -2.22 16.74
C HIS A 237 4.22 -2.68 17.63
N ALA A 238 3.97 -2.74 18.94
CA ALA A 238 4.99 -2.98 19.94
C ALA A 238 5.79 -4.28 19.70
N THR A 239 5.20 -5.34 19.14
CA THR A 239 5.91 -6.58 18.82
C THR A 239 6.91 -6.43 17.67
N GLN A 240 6.65 -5.52 16.72
CA GLN A 240 7.47 -5.32 15.52
C GLN A 240 8.41 -4.11 15.63
N ILE A 241 8.04 -3.13 16.45
CA ILE A 241 8.74 -1.87 16.58
C ILE A 241 9.32 -1.73 17.99
N ASP A 242 10.64 -1.77 18.08
CA ASP A 242 11.36 -1.36 19.30
C ASP A 242 11.40 0.17 19.39
N PRO A 243 10.88 0.79 20.48
CA PRO A 243 10.99 2.23 20.71
C PRO A 243 12.43 2.76 20.76
N ASN A 244 13.42 1.89 21.00
CA ASN A 244 14.86 2.21 20.97
C ASN A 244 15.51 1.86 19.63
N GLY A 245 14.72 1.38 18.67
CA GLY A 245 15.16 0.91 17.36
C GLY A 245 15.40 2.03 16.34
N PRO A 246 15.79 1.66 15.11
CA PRO A 246 16.22 2.59 14.07
C PRO A 246 15.12 3.55 13.59
N PHE A 247 13.83 3.20 13.72
CA PHE A 247 12.72 4.07 13.32
C PHE A 247 12.70 5.41 14.08
N PHE A 248 13.18 5.43 15.33
CA PHE A 248 13.20 6.63 16.18
C PHE A 248 14.62 7.21 16.36
N ALA A 249 15.59 6.73 15.58
CA ALA A 249 16.98 7.14 15.70
C ALA A 249 17.19 8.64 15.44
N VAL A 250 16.38 9.22 14.54
CA VAL A 250 16.33 10.66 14.32
C VAL A 250 15.00 11.20 14.86
N PRO A 251 15.00 12.15 15.81
CA PRO A 251 13.77 12.72 16.35
C PRO A 251 12.88 13.38 15.29
N ALA A 252 11.56 13.31 15.50
CA ALA A 252 10.57 13.84 14.56
C ALA A 252 10.77 15.34 14.27
N ASP A 253 11.14 16.17 15.26
CA ASP A 253 11.36 17.60 15.08
C ASP A 253 12.57 17.90 14.16
N VAL A 254 13.60 17.06 14.17
CA VAL A 254 14.71 17.12 13.22
C VAL A 254 14.22 16.69 11.83
N GLN A 255 13.48 15.59 11.73
CA GLN A 255 12.93 15.13 10.45
C GLN A 255 12.05 16.20 9.80
N ARG A 256 11.14 16.83 10.55
CA ARG A 256 10.27 17.92 10.05
C ARG A 256 11.05 19.09 9.47
N ARG A 257 12.21 19.43 10.05
CA ARG A 257 13.04 20.55 9.58
C ARG A 257 13.82 20.20 8.31
N VAL A 258 14.26 18.95 8.19
CA VAL A 258 15.22 18.53 7.16
C VAL A 258 14.52 17.90 5.95
N TRP A 259 13.45 17.14 6.20
CA TRP A 259 12.75 16.36 5.19
C TRP A 259 11.25 16.24 5.54
N PRO A 260 10.44 17.27 5.24
CA PRO A 260 9.05 17.39 5.70
C PRO A 260 8.02 16.58 4.89
N THR A 261 8.46 15.60 4.10
CA THR A 261 7.64 14.89 3.12
C THR A 261 7.71 13.37 3.26
N GLU A 262 6.69 12.70 2.73
CA GLU A 262 6.74 11.28 2.35
C GLU A 262 6.73 11.14 0.83
N GLU A 263 7.43 10.14 0.31
CA GLU A 263 7.75 10.00 -1.11
C GLU A 263 6.93 8.91 -1.80
N PHE A 264 6.43 9.24 -2.99
CA PHE A 264 5.65 8.34 -3.82
C PHE A 264 6.04 8.45 -5.30
N GLU A 265 5.83 7.37 -6.05
CA GLU A 265 5.94 7.30 -7.50
C GLU A 265 4.55 7.09 -8.10
N LEU A 266 4.14 7.98 -9.00
CA LEU A 266 2.90 7.83 -9.76
C LEU A 266 3.06 6.69 -10.77
N ALA A 267 2.57 5.51 -10.41
CA ALA A 267 2.70 4.30 -11.21
C ALA A 267 1.68 4.25 -12.35
N ARG A 268 0.44 4.65 -12.09
CA ARG A 268 -0.65 4.68 -13.09
C ARG A 268 -1.58 5.86 -12.82
N THR A 269 -2.07 6.49 -13.87
CA THR A 269 -3.07 7.56 -13.80
C THR A 269 -4.09 7.40 -14.92
N ARG A 270 -5.36 7.71 -14.62
CA ARG A 270 -6.45 7.88 -15.58
C ARG A 270 -6.88 9.35 -15.72
N VAL A 271 -6.28 10.23 -14.93
CA VAL A 271 -6.51 11.67 -14.98
C VAL A 271 -5.27 12.39 -15.52
N ARG A 272 -5.48 13.59 -16.08
CA ARG A 272 -4.37 14.44 -16.48
C ARG A 272 -3.66 14.98 -15.24
N THR A 273 -2.34 14.95 -15.24
CA THR A 273 -1.53 15.51 -14.17
C THR A 273 -0.21 16.10 -14.68
N SER A 274 0.46 16.86 -13.82
CA SER A 274 1.78 17.45 -14.03
C SER A 274 2.73 17.03 -12.91
N LEU A 275 3.95 16.63 -13.27
CA LEU A 275 4.98 16.22 -12.31
C LEU A 275 5.99 17.36 -12.06
N PRO A 276 6.59 17.46 -10.85
CA PRO A 276 6.29 16.66 -9.67
C PRO A 276 4.96 17.05 -9.01
N GLU A 277 4.38 16.14 -8.24
CA GLU A 277 3.17 16.37 -7.45
C GLU A 277 3.53 16.57 -5.96
N ASP A 278 2.67 17.29 -5.23
CA ASP A 278 2.71 17.45 -3.77
C ASP A 278 1.42 16.96 -3.07
N ASP A 279 0.49 16.42 -3.86
CA ASP A 279 -0.79 15.87 -3.43
C ASP A 279 -1.15 14.65 -4.29
N LEU A 280 -1.42 13.51 -3.65
CA LEU A 280 -1.86 12.29 -4.32
C LEU A 280 -3.21 12.46 -5.02
N PHE A 281 -4.06 13.38 -4.55
CA PHE A 281 -5.33 13.69 -5.17
C PHE A 281 -5.24 14.72 -6.32
N ALA A 282 -4.04 15.23 -6.62
CA ALA A 282 -3.85 16.22 -7.68
C ALA A 282 -4.48 15.78 -9.01
N GLY A 283 -5.28 16.65 -9.61
CA GLY A 283 -5.95 16.41 -10.90
C GLY A 283 -7.23 15.55 -10.83
N ILE A 284 -7.68 15.14 -9.65
CA ILE A 284 -8.97 14.43 -9.47
C ILE A 284 -10.05 15.47 -9.16
N ASP A 285 -11.05 15.58 -10.03
CA ASP A 285 -12.25 16.37 -9.77
C ASP A 285 -13.21 15.57 -8.88
N PRO A 286 -13.57 16.06 -7.68
CA PRO A 286 -14.53 15.38 -6.81
C PRO A 286 -15.95 15.28 -7.41
N ASP A 287 -16.27 16.09 -8.42
CA ASP A 287 -17.60 16.17 -9.05
C ASP A 287 -17.69 15.42 -10.39
N GLU A 288 -16.57 14.88 -10.91
CA GLU A 288 -16.56 14.09 -12.16
C GLU A 288 -17.09 12.68 -11.88
N ALA A 289 -18.38 12.48 -12.15
CA ALA A 289 -18.99 11.15 -12.13
C ALA A 289 -18.25 10.21 -13.10
N PRO A 290 -18.11 8.90 -12.80
CA PRO A 290 -17.58 7.97 -13.77
C PRO A 290 -18.45 8.02 -15.04
N GLU A 291 -17.85 8.32 -16.19
CA GLU A 291 -18.54 8.21 -17.48
C GLU A 291 -19.08 6.77 -17.58
N GLU A 292 -20.40 6.65 -17.81
CA GLU A 292 -21.02 5.36 -18.09
C GLU A 292 -20.29 4.73 -19.28
N ALA A 293 -19.78 3.50 -19.10
CA ALA A 293 -19.17 2.75 -20.17
C ALA A 293 -20.12 2.75 -21.38
N PRO A 294 -19.64 3.04 -22.61
CA PRO A 294 -20.51 3.11 -23.77
C PRO A 294 -21.25 1.77 -23.90
N GLY A 295 -22.58 1.85 -23.71
CA GLY A 295 -23.46 0.69 -23.70
C GLY A 295 -23.19 -0.20 -24.89
N HIS A 296 -23.04 -1.50 -24.62
CA HIS A 296 -22.92 -2.52 -25.64
C HIS A 296 -24.10 -2.35 -26.60
N ALA A 297 -23.83 -1.86 -27.81
CA ALA A 297 -24.85 -1.76 -28.84
C ALA A 297 -25.39 -3.17 -29.05
N THR A 298 -26.62 -3.40 -28.58
CA THR A 298 -27.35 -4.62 -28.86
C THR A 298 -27.52 -4.69 -30.37
N CYS A 299 -26.79 -5.61 -30.99
CA CYS A 299 -26.99 -5.97 -32.38
C CYS A 299 -28.40 -6.57 -32.48
N ASP A 300 -29.38 -5.76 -32.87
CA ASP A 300 -30.70 -6.24 -33.26
C ASP A 300 -30.52 -7.25 -34.40
N ALA A 301 -30.76 -8.52 -34.10
CA ALA A 301 -30.91 -9.55 -35.11
C ALA A 301 -32.20 -9.27 -35.90
N PRO A 302 -32.17 -9.23 -37.24
CA PRO A 302 -33.38 -9.09 -38.01
C PRO A 302 -34.23 -10.35 -37.86
N GLY A 303 -35.48 -10.12 -37.48
CA GLY A 303 -36.49 -11.14 -37.24
C GLY A 303 -36.79 -12.02 -38.45
N ASP A 304 -37.12 -13.25 -38.09
CA ASP A 304 -37.64 -14.38 -38.83
C ASP A 304 -38.64 -14.00 -39.95
N GLY A 305 -38.33 -14.47 -41.16
CA GLY A 305 -39.23 -14.47 -42.31
C GLY A 305 -39.45 -15.90 -42.79
N SER A 306 -40.36 -16.62 -42.13
CA SER A 306 -40.84 -17.91 -42.59
C SER A 306 -41.54 -17.78 -43.95
N ALA A 307 -41.12 -18.56 -44.94
CA ALA A 307 -41.93 -18.85 -46.12
C ALA A 307 -41.78 -20.32 -46.50
N ALA A 308 -42.95 -20.95 -46.62
CA ALA A 308 -43.16 -22.37 -46.83
C ALA A 308 -42.79 -22.85 -48.24
N ASP A 309 -42.26 -24.07 -48.26
CA ASP A 309 -42.56 -25.21 -49.14
C ASP A 309 -43.35 -25.00 -50.45
N GLY A 310 -42.79 -25.51 -51.56
CA GLY A 310 -43.57 -26.07 -52.67
C GLY A 310 -43.02 -25.83 -54.10
N PRO A 311 -43.19 -26.78 -55.04
CA PRO A 311 -42.10 -27.27 -55.89
C PRO A 311 -42.29 -27.03 -57.40
N GLN A 312 -41.24 -27.27 -58.22
CA GLN A 312 -41.24 -28.10 -59.45
C GLN A 312 -40.01 -27.88 -60.35
N SER A 313 -39.46 -29.00 -60.84
CA SER A 313 -39.00 -29.33 -62.22
C SER A 313 -38.52 -28.17 -63.12
N ILE A 314 -37.40 -28.23 -63.84
CA ILE A 314 -36.81 -29.26 -64.74
C ILE A 314 -35.29 -28.99 -64.82
#